data_AF-A0A1B6JDF7-F1
#
_entry.id   AF-A0A1B6JDF7-F1
#
_cell.length_a   1.000
_cell.length_b   1.000
_cell.length_c   1.000
_cell.angle_alpha   90.00
_cell.angle_beta   90.00
_cell.angle_gamma   90.00
#
_symmetry.space_group_name_H-M   'P 1'
#
loop_
_entity.id
_entity.type
_entity.pdbx_description
1 polymer ?
#
loop_
_entity_poly.entity_id
_entity_poly.type
_entity_poly.pdbx_seq_one_letter_code
_entity_poly.pdbx_strand_id
1 'polypeptide(L)'
;KHACGLNSHCKGIRHHPVCSCSPGHVWDPFLGCQIQKIKECTEHSDCLSNRTCSNFKCVDPCDNVCGNNTICTVENHTIACACKPGFVGNPFQNCISQEIKECTEHSDCLSNRTCSNFKCVDPCDSVCGNNTICTVENHTIACACKPGFIGNPFQNCVSQVIKECTMDEDCPSNHTCNNGVCAETCNAICGLNTICIIKNNHAACSCKPGFVGNPFMECVDQSTIELQKKYYIGKEKVTWTTAIERCRSKDMYFASITCPSEQNDIKRACNESGISGLVWVSGSDLGSAGEYVWNSTGKGFTYTNWKSGEPEVSDAYPCVALHTLDYKWQTRACRIGRYYACEYFRS
;
A
#
# COMPACT_ATOMS: atom_id res chain seq x y z
N LYS A 1 19.69 -5.65 -74.38
CA LYS A 1 19.12 -6.99 -74.08
C LYS A 1 20.20 -7.78 -73.35
N HIS A 2 19.91 -8.30 -72.15
CA HIS A 2 20.84 -9.17 -71.43
C HIS A 2 21.00 -10.50 -72.20
N ALA A 3 22.23 -11.00 -72.32
CA ALA A 3 22.54 -12.15 -73.18
C ALA A 3 22.16 -13.51 -72.56
N CYS A 4 21.89 -13.58 -71.26
CA CYS A 4 21.51 -14.80 -70.54
C CYS A 4 20.25 -14.57 -69.68
N GLY A 5 19.55 -15.66 -69.34
CA GLY A 5 18.32 -15.66 -68.53
C GLY A 5 18.55 -15.39 -67.04
N LEU A 6 17.47 -15.27 -66.27
CA LEU A 6 17.52 -15.04 -64.82
C LEU A 6 18.28 -16.18 -64.10
N ASN A 7 18.98 -15.86 -63.01
CA ASN A 7 19.77 -16.81 -62.20
C ASN A 7 20.86 -17.59 -62.96
N SER A 8 21.38 -17.00 -64.04
CA SER A 8 22.50 -17.55 -64.81
C SER A 8 23.71 -16.61 -64.81
N HIS A 9 24.90 -17.21 -64.79
CA HIS A 9 26.17 -16.56 -64.96
C HIS A 9 26.58 -16.57 -66.44
N CYS A 10 26.76 -15.37 -67.01
CA CYS A 10 27.19 -15.17 -68.39
C CYS A 10 28.72 -15.02 -68.45
N LYS A 11 29.38 -15.88 -69.23
CA LYS A 11 30.81 -15.76 -69.53
C LYS A 11 31.00 -15.56 -71.03
N GLY A 12 31.67 -14.47 -71.42
CA GLY A 12 32.05 -14.23 -72.81
C GLY A 12 33.23 -15.11 -73.22
N ILE A 13 33.04 -15.97 -74.22
CA ILE A 13 34.10 -16.81 -74.78
C ILE A 13 34.16 -16.53 -76.28
N ARG A 14 35.32 -16.05 -76.77
CA ARG A 14 35.52 -15.65 -78.18
C ARG A 14 34.44 -14.69 -78.69
N HIS A 15 34.13 -13.66 -77.92
CA HIS A 15 33.09 -12.66 -78.22
C HIS A 15 31.66 -13.22 -78.34
N HIS A 16 31.40 -14.48 -77.94
CA HIS A 16 30.06 -15.05 -77.81
C HIS A 16 29.66 -15.26 -76.34
N PRO A 17 28.39 -15.03 -75.96
CA PRO A 17 27.93 -15.28 -74.61
C PRO A 17 27.68 -16.78 -74.37
N VAL A 18 28.27 -17.35 -73.32
CA VAL A 18 27.99 -18.70 -72.82
C VAL A 18 27.34 -18.57 -71.45
N CYS A 19 26.15 -19.13 -71.28
CA CYS A 19 25.36 -19.05 -70.05
C CYS A 19 25.45 -20.37 -69.25
N SER A 20 25.63 -20.27 -67.93
CA SER A 20 25.56 -21.41 -67.00
C SER A 20 24.74 -21.01 -65.77
N CYS A 21 24.10 -21.94 -65.06
CA CYS A 21 23.36 -21.57 -63.86
C CYS A 21 24.28 -21.07 -62.75
N SER A 22 23.85 -20.06 -62.00
CA SER A 22 24.56 -19.60 -60.80
C SER A 22 24.64 -20.73 -59.76
N PRO A 23 25.64 -20.73 -58.85
CA PRO A 23 25.75 -21.75 -57.80
C PRO A 23 24.43 -21.94 -57.03
N GLY A 24 24.07 -23.20 -56.76
CA GLY A 24 22.81 -23.57 -56.10
C GLY A 24 21.57 -23.62 -57.01
N HIS A 25 21.73 -23.36 -58.32
CA HIS A 25 20.66 -23.47 -59.31
C HIS A 25 20.95 -24.57 -60.33
N VAL A 26 19.93 -25.34 -60.69
CA VAL A 26 19.98 -26.40 -61.70
C VAL A 26 19.12 -25.99 -62.89
N TRP A 27 19.57 -26.32 -64.10
CA TRP A 27 18.86 -25.95 -65.32
C TRP A 27 17.63 -26.83 -65.53
N ASP A 28 16.47 -26.21 -65.69
CA ASP A 28 15.22 -26.82 -66.12
C ASP A 28 14.89 -26.36 -67.55
N PRO A 29 14.54 -27.27 -68.49
CA PRO A 29 14.27 -26.92 -69.89
C PRO A 29 13.10 -25.96 -70.12
N PHE A 30 12.15 -25.89 -69.19
CA PHE A 30 10.92 -25.10 -69.31
C PHE A 30 10.98 -23.84 -68.46
N LEU A 31 11.63 -23.92 -67.29
CA LEU A 31 11.67 -22.87 -66.28
C LEU A 31 13.01 -22.14 -66.19
N GLY A 32 14.06 -22.60 -66.89
CA GLY A 32 15.41 -22.05 -66.79
C GLY A 32 16.13 -22.46 -65.51
N CYS A 33 17.09 -21.66 -65.04
CA CYS A 33 17.87 -21.97 -63.83
C CYS A 33 17.03 -21.82 -62.55
N GLN A 34 16.66 -22.95 -61.94
CA GLN A 34 15.82 -23.02 -60.73
C GLN A 34 16.65 -23.39 -59.50
N ILE A 35 16.27 -22.86 -58.33
CA ILE A 35 16.94 -23.19 -57.07
C ILE A 35 16.78 -24.69 -56.77
N GLN A 36 17.87 -25.37 -56.47
CA GLN A 36 17.81 -26.76 -56.05
C GLN A 36 17.25 -26.80 -54.62
N LYS A 37 15.95 -27.09 -54.46
CA LYS A 37 15.40 -27.41 -53.13
C LYS A 37 16.06 -28.71 -52.67
N ILE A 38 17.00 -28.61 -51.74
CA ILE A 38 17.61 -29.76 -51.08
C ILE A 38 16.48 -30.46 -50.32
N LYS A 39 16.09 -31.64 -50.80
CA LYS A 39 15.19 -32.54 -50.08
C LYS A 39 16.00 -33.15 -48.94
N GLU A 40 15.54 -32.97 -47.70
CA GLU A 40 16.18 -33.58 -46.53
C GLU A 40 15.88 -35.09 -46.47
N CYS A 41 14.67 -35.47 -46.89
CA CYS A 41 14.20 -36.85 -46.91
C CYS A 41 13.28 -37.09 -48.11
N THR A 42 13.12 -38.36 -48.46
CA THR A 42 12.14 -38.87 -49.44
C THR A 42 11.23 -39.92 -48.85
N GLU A 43 11.72 -40.67 -47.86
CA GLU A 43 10.99 -41.64 -47.07
C GLU A 43 11.28 -41.45 -45.57
N HIS A 44 10.48 -42.10 -44.72
CA HIS A 44 10.58 -41.94 -43.27
C HIS A 44 11.94 -42.43 -42.74
N SER A 45 12.47 -43.52 -43.32
CA SER A 45 13.77 -44.12 -43.03
C SER A 45 14.97 -43.20 -43.28
N ASP A 46 14.79 -42.14 -44.09
CA ASP A 46 15.83 -41.11 -44.27
C ASP A 46 15.99 -40.23 -43.03
N CYS A 47 14.98 -40.20 -42.15
CA CYS A 47 14.99 -39.43 -40.92
C CYS A 47 15.49 -40.27 -39.73
N LEU A 48 15.84 -39.60 -38.63
CA LEU A 48 16.05 -40.28 -37.35
C LEU A 48 14.77 -41.01 -36.91
N SER A 49 14.90 -42.08 -36.13
CA SER A 49 13.78 -42.93 -35.68
C SER A 49 12.67 -42.19 -34.94
N ASN A 50 12.98 -41.02 -34.38
CA ASN A 50 12.05 -40.11 -33.69
C ASN A 50 11.43 -39.02 -34.60
N ARG A 51 11.62 -39.08 -35.92
CA ARG A 51 11.14 -38.09 -36.89
C ARG A 51 10.47 -38.76 -38.08
N THR A 52 9.61 -38.04 -38.78
CA THR A 52 8.94 -38.50 -40.00
C THR A 52 9.28 -37.61 -41.18
N CYS A 53 9.28 -38.17 -42.39
CA CYS A 53 9.42 -37.39 -43.60
C CYS A 53 8.07 -36.81 -44.04
N SER A 54 7.93 -35.49 -43.92
CA SER A 54 6.75 -34.77 -44.39
C SER A 54 7.19 -33.60 -45.27
N ASN A 55 6.65 -33.52 -46.49
CA ASN A 55 6.99 -32.48 -47.48
C ASN A 55 8.51 -32.32 -47.72
N PHE A 56 9.24 -33.44 -47.81
CA PHE A 56 10.69 -33.51 -48.00
C PHE A 56 11.54 -32.93 -46.84
N LYS A 57 10.95 -32.84 -45.64
CA LYS A 57 11.61 -32.37 -44.41
C LYS A 57 11.39 -33.39 -43.29
N CYS A 58 12.41 -33.63 -42.47
CA CYS A 58 12.27 -34.45 -41.28
C CYS A 58 11.63 -33.64 -40.14
N VAL A 59 10.38 -33.94 -39.84
CA VAL A 59 9.57 -33.25 -38.81
C VAL A 59 9.30 -34.16 -37.62
N ASP A 60 9.00 -33.57 -36.47
CA ASP A 60 8.56 -34.32 -35.30
C ASP A 60 7.10 -34.76 -35.51
N PRO A 61 6.80 -36.07 -35.54
CA PRO A 61 5.44 -36.55 -35.74
C PRO A 61 4.53 -36.32 -34.52
N CYS A 62 5.06 -35.90 -33.37
CA CYS A 62 4.27 -35.56 -32.18
C CYS A 62 3.63 -34.16 -32.24
N ASP A 63 3.99 -33.31 -33.21
CA ASP A 63 3.43 -31.96 -33.33
C ASP A 63 1.92 -31.99 -33.57
N ASN A 64 1.15 -31.62 -32.54
CA ASN A 64 -0.33 -31.52 -32.52
C ASN A 64 -1.11 -32.82 -32.78
N VAL A 65 -0.52 -34.00 -32.53
CA VAL A 65 -1.23 -35.27 -32.75
C VAL A 65 -1.82 -35.88 -31.47
N CYS A 66 -1.16 -35.74 -30.33
CA CYS A 66 -1.68 -36.23 -29.04
C CYS A 66 -2.55 -35.19 -28.34
N GLY A 67 -3.52 -35.67 -27.54
CA GLY A 67 -4.44 -34.84 -26.77
C GLY A 67 -3.79 -34.16 -25.56
N ASN A 68 -4.55 -33.32 -24.84
CA ASN A 68 -4.05 -32.65 -23.64
C ASN A 68 -3.76 -33.64 -22.49
N ASN A 69 -2.79 -33.29 -21.64
CA ASN A 69 -2.30 -34.10 -20.51
C ASN A 69 -1.76 -35.48 -20.89
N THR A 70 -1.12 -35.59 -22.05
CA THR A 70 -0.52 -36.81 -22.57
C THR A 70 1.00 -36.73 -22.65
N ILE A 71 1.62 -37.88 -22.88
CA ILE A 71 3.03 -38.08 -23.24
C ILE A 71 3.04 -38.68 -24.64
N CYS A 72 3.73 -38.04 -25.57
CA CYS A 72 3.94 -38.56 -26.92
C CYS A 72 5.32 -39.24 -27.00
N THR A 73 5.36 -40.45 -27.52
CA THR A 73 6.60 -41.20 -27.77
C THR A 73 6.65 -41.62 -29.23
N VAL A 74 7.82 -41.52 -29.86
CA VAL A 74 8.04 -41.90 -31.25
C VAL A 74 9.00 -43.09 -31.30
N GLU A 75 8.55 -44.21 -31.83
CA GLU A 75 9.38 -45.40 -32.07
C GLU A 75 9.19 -45.85 -33.52
N ASN A 76 10.30 -46.07 -34.23
CA ASN A 76 10.31 -46.50 -35.63
C ASN A 76 9.42 -45.63 -36.55
N HIS A 77 9.51 -44.31 -36.42
CA HIS A 77 8.69 -43.33 -37.16
C HIS A 77 7.17 -43.43 -36.91
N THR A 78 6.75 -44.21 -35.92
CA THR A 78 5.36 -44.34 -35.48
C THR A 78 5.15 -43.62 -34.16
N ILE A 79 3.96 -43.06 -33.98
CA ILE A 79 3.59 -42.33 -32.77
C ILE A 79 2.82 -43.21 -31.80
N ALA A 80 3.04 -43.00 -30.51
CA ALA A 80 2.22 -43.52 -29.43
C ALA A 80 1.90 -42.40 -28.44
N CYS A 81 0.62 -42.23 -28.10
CA CYS A 81 0.15 -41.28 -27.11
C CYS A 81 -0.29 -42.04 -25.85
N ALA A 82 0.15 -41.60 -24.67
CA ALA A 82 -0.29 -42.15 -23.37
C ALA A 82 -0.70 -41.02 -22.42
N CYS A 83 -1.67 -41.25 -21.53
CA CYS A 83 -2.00 -40.27 -20.49
C CYS A 83 -0.84 -40.11 -19.49
N LYS A 84 -0.60 -38.88 -19.00
CA LYS A 84 0.35 -38.65 -17.90
C LYS A 84 -0.10 -39.42 -16.64
N PRO A 85 0.83 -39.79 -15.74
CA PRO A 85 0.47 -40.41 -14.45
C PRO A 85 -0.58 -39.57 -13.69
N GLY A 86 -1.63 -40.21 -13.18
CA GLY A 86 -2.75 -39.55 -12.50
C GLY A 86 -3.85 -39.02 -13.43
N PHE A 87 -3.76 -39.26 -14.74
CA PHE A 87 -4.78 -38.90 -15.72
C PHE A 87 -5.31 -40.14 -16.44
N VAL A 88 -6.60 -40.15 -16.75
CA VAL A 88 -7.28 -41.21 -17.50
C VAL A 88 -8.11 -40.63 -18.64
N GLY A 89 -8.39 -41.42 -19.67
CA GLY A 89 -9.16 -40.97 -20.83
C GLY A 89 -8.58 -41.50 -22.14
N ASN A 90 -8.87 -40.80 -23.25
CA ASN A 90 -8.35 -41.14 -24.57
C ASN A 90 -7.11 -40.30 -24.87
N PRO A 91 -5.90 -40.89 -24.96
CA PRO A 91 -4.66 -40.15 -25.17
C PRO A 91 -4.57 -39.38 -26.51
N PHE A 92 -5.37 -39.73 -27.51
CA PHE A 92 -5.41 -38.99 -28.78
C PHE A 92 -6.36 -37.79 -28.74
N GLN A 93 -7.22 -37.68 -27.72
CA GLN A 93 -8.21 -36.60 -27.60
C GLN A 93 -7.95 -35.73 -26.38
N ASN A 94 -8.06 -36.32 -25.18
CA ASN A 94 -7.89 -35.62 -23.91
C ASN A 94 -7.80 -36.63 -22.76
N CYS A 95 -6.87 -36.39 -21.84
CA CYS A 95 -6.84 -37.09 -20.55
C CYS A 95 -7.28 -36.13 -19.43
N ILE A 96 -8.17 -36.60 -18.56
CA ILE A 96 -8.69 -35.87 -17.41
C ILE A 96 -8.04 -36.38 -16.13
N SER A 97 -7.88 -35.50 -15.13
CA SER A 97 -7.33 -35.89 -13.84
C SER A 97 -8.24 -36.92 -13.18
N GLN A 98 -7.68 -38.07 -12.82
CA GLN A 98 -8.37 -39.03 -11.98
C GLN A 98 -8.26 -38.51 -10.54
N GLU A 99 -9.29 -37.83 -10.05
CA GLU A 99 -9.34 -37.46 -8.64
C GLU A 99 -9.35 -38.75 -7.81
N ILE A 100 -8.22 -39.01 -7.15
CA ILE A 100 -8.12 -40.09 -6.17
C ILE A 100 -8.99 -39.66 -4.99
N LYS A 101 -10.14 -40.32 -4.85
CA LYS A 101 -11.00 -40.16 -3.69
C LYS A 101 -10.28 -40.76 -2.49
N GLU A 102 -9.93 -39.92 -1.52
CA GLU A 102 -9.35 -40.35 -0.25
C GLU A 102 -10.44 -41.00 0.63
N CYS A 103 -11.67 -40.50 0.54
CA CYS A 103 -12.82 -40.95 1.30
C CYS A 103 -14.11 -40.84 0.48
N THR A 104 -15.13 -41.57 0.89
CA THR A 104 -16.52 -41.46 0.41
C THR A 104 -17.49 -41.18 1.54
N GLU A 105 -17.17 -41.62 2.75
CA GLU A 105 -17.91 -41.36 3.98
C GLU A 105 -16.97 -40.92 5.11
N HIS A 106 -17.52 -40.33 6.17
CA HIS A 106 -16.73 -39.82 7.29
C HIS A 106 -15.91 -40.92 7.99
N SER A 107 -16.46 -42.13 8.07
CA SER A 107 -15.83 -43.34 8.64
C SER A 107 -14.58 -43.81 7.90
N ASP A 108 -14.38 -43.38 6.65
CA ASP A 108 -13.14 -43.66 5.90
C ASP A 108 -11.96 -42.85 6.45
N CYS A 109 -12.23 -41.77 7.18
CA CYS A 109 -11.22 -40.90 7.76
C CYS A 109 -10.83 -41.33 9.18
N LEU A 110 -9.70 -40.81 9.68
CA LEU A 110 -9.39 -40.87 11.12
C LEU A 110 -10.51 -40.21 11.94
N SER A 111 -10.70 -40.66 13.18
CA SER A 111 -11.79 -40.21 14.07
C SER A 111 -11.83 -38.70 14.34
N ASN A 112 -10.71 -38.01 14.11
CA ASN A 112 -10.56 -36.56 14.24
C ASN A 112 -10.73 -35.80 12.91
N ARG A 113 -11.16 -36.45 11.83
CA ARG A 113 -11.33 -35.87 10.50
C ARG A 113 -12.67 -36.22 9.88
N THR A 114 -13.06 -35.47 8.86
CA THR A 114 -14.34 -35.61 8.18
C THR A 114 -14.12 -35.68 6.67
N CYS A 115 -14.90 -36.50 5.96
CA CYS A 115 -14.89 -36.54 4.51
C CYS A 115 -15.64 -35.34 3.92
N SER A 116 -14.93 -34.49 3.18
CA SER A 116 -15.52 -33.38 2.42
C SER A 116 -14.90 -33.33 1.03
N ASN A 117 -15.75 -33.33 -0.01
CA ASN A 117 -15.33 -33.36 -1.42
C ASN A 117 -14.28 -34.45 -1.71
N PHE A 118 -14.53 -35.66 -1.19
CA PHE A 118 -13.67 -36.84 -1.33
C PHE A 118 -12.26 -36.71 -0.71
N LYS A 119 -12.06 -35.77 0.23
CA LYS A 119 -10.83 -35.61 1.02
C LYS A 119 -11.12 -35.60 2.52
N CYS A 120 -10.22 -36.18 3.31
CA CYS A 120 -10.30 -36.17 4.77
C CYS A 120 -9.74 -34.85 5.31
N VAL A 121 -10.64 -33.93 5.64
CA VAL A 121 -10.32 -32.59 6.14
C VAL A 121 -10.53 -32.48 7.64
N ASP A 122 -9.85 -31.52 8.27
CA ASP A 122 -10.13 -31.15 9.65
C ASP A 122 -11.44 -30.35 9.70
N PRO A 123 -12.50 -30.83 10.37
CA PRO A 123 -13.76 -30.11 10.42
C PRO A 123 -13.70 -28.82 11.25
N CYS A 124 -12.68 -28.63 12.09
CA CYS A 124 -12.55 -27.46 12.95
C CYS A 124 -12.29 -26.15 12.19
N ASP A 125 -11.69 -26.21 11.00
CA ASP A 125 -11.28 -25.03 10.22
C ASP A 125 -12.47 -24.16 9.74
N SER A 126 -13.69 -24.69 9.78
CA SER A 126 -14.87 -24.02 9.20
C SER A 126 -16.11 -24.00 10.09
N VAL A 127 -16.11 -24.70 11.23
CA VAL A 127 -17.33 -24.91 12.04
C VAL A 127 -17.34 -24.12 13.34
N CYS A 128 -16.21 -23.99 14.04
CA CYS A 128 -16.17 -23.27 15.31
C CYS A 128 -15.91 -21.76 15.13
N GLY A 129 -16.51 -20.96 16.00
CA GLY A 129 -16.33 -19.51 16.03
C GLY A 129 -14.97 -19.08 16.58
N ASN A 130 -14.68 -17.78 16.53
CA ASN A 130 -13.43 -17.23 17.08
C ASN A 130 -13.34 -17.37 18.60
N ASN A 131 -12.11 -17.47 19.11
CA ASN A 131 -11.78 -17.66 20.55
C ASN A 131 -12.35 -18.93 21.18
N THR A 132 -12.39 -20.02 20.41
CA THR A 132 -12.89 -21.33 20.86
C THR A 132 -11.79 -22.38 20.89
N ILE A 133 -12.08 -23.48 21.57
CA ILE A 133 -11.38 -24.76 21.53
C ILE A 133 -12.32 -25.72 20.78
N CYS A 134 -11.82 -26.27 19.68
CA CYS A 134 -12.51 -27.29 18.90
C CYS A 134 -11.98 -28.67 19.29
N THR A 135 -12.89 -29.61 19.52
CA THR A 135 -12.57 -31.01 19.78
C THR A 135 -13.37 -31.89 18.82
N VAL A 136 -12.72 -32.90 18.26
CA VAL A 136 -13.34 -33.84 17.31
C VAL A 136 -13.18 -35.24 17.88
N GLU A 137 -14.30 -35.88 18.21
CA GLU A 137 -14.34 -37.26 18.65
C GLU A 137 -15.39 -38.02 17.84
N ASN A 138 -15.02 -39.18 17.28
CA ASN A 138 -15.89 -40.01 16.45
C ASN A 138 -16.58 -39.23 15.31
N HIS A 139 -15.82 -38.38 14.62
CA HIS A 139 -16.32 -37.50 13.55
C HIS A 139 -17.38 -36.47 13.98
N THR A 140 -17.62 -36.34 15.29
CA THR A 140 -18.51 -35.31 15.86
C THR A 140 -17.70 -34.14 16.39
N ILE A 141 -18.20 -32.93 16.16
CA ILE A 141 -17.50 -31.68 16.49
C ILE A 141 -18.13 -31.11 17.75
N ALA A 142 -17.29 -30.76 18.71
CA ALA A 142 -17.66 -29.98 19.88
C ALA A 142 -16.81 -28.71 19.95
N CYS A 143 -17.49 -27.56 19.96
CA CYS A 143 -16.88 -26.25 20.13
C CYS A 143 -17.14 -25.74 21.55
N ALA A 144 -16.12 -25.25 22.24
CA ALA A 144 -16.23 -24.60 23.55
C ALA A 144 -15.48 -23.27 23.55
N CYS A 145 -15.93 -22.25 24.30
CA CYS A 145 -15.15 -21.02 24.45
C CYS A 145 -13.84 -21.29 25.20
N LYS A 146 -12.74 -20.62 24.83
CA LYS A 146 -11.49 -20.65 25.59
C LYS A 146 -11.72 -20.15 27.03
N PRO A 147 -10.91 -20.58 28.02
CA PRO A 147 -11.00 -20.05 29.38
C PRO A 147 -10.94 -18.51 29.40
N GLY A 148 -11.87 -17.88 30.11
CA GLY A 148 -12.00 -16.41 30.16
C GLY A 148 -12.81 -15.80 29.01
N PHE A 149 -13.47 -16.60 28.17
CA PHE A 149 -14.37 -16.12 27.13
C PHE A 149 -15.78 -16.68 27.30
N ILE A 150 -16.80 -15.89 26.96
CA ILE A 150 -18.22 -16.27 26.98
C ILE A 150 -18.87 -15.98 25.64
N GLY A 151 -19.99 -16.65 25.34
CA GLY A 151 -20.74 -16.46 24.10
C GLY A 151 -21.18 -17.78 23.48
N ASN A 152 -21.41 -17.77 22.16
CA ASN A 152 -21.77 -18.96 21.40
C ASN A 152 -20.53 -19.55 20.72
N PRO A 153 -20.05 -20.74 21.10
CA PRO A 153 -18.86 -21.37 20.51
C PRO A 153 -18.95 -21.68 19.01
N PHE A 154 -20.15 -21.77 18.43
CA PHE A 154 -20.31 -21.97 16.98
C PHE A 154 -20.31 -20.65 16.19
N GLN A 155 -20.31 -19.50 16.86
CA GLN A 155 -20.36 -18.19 16.21
C GLN A 155 -19.16 -17.33 16.61
N ASN A 156 -19.08 -16.95 17.88
CA ASN A 156 -18.02 -16.11 18.42
C ASN A 156 -18.05 -16.12 19.94
N CYS A 157 -16.89 -16.23 20.58
CA CYS A 157 -16.73 -15.99 22.00
C CYS A 157 -16.01 -14.66 22.24
N VAL A 158 -16.53 -13.87 23.19
CA VAL A 158 -15.98 -12.57 23.59
C VAL A 158 -15.30 -12.69 24.96
N SER A 159 -14.27 -11.88 25.18
CA SER A 159 -13.56 -11.86 26.46
C SER A 159 -14.54 -11.55 27.58
N GLN A 160 -14.62 -12.44 28.58
CA GLN A 160 -15.32 -12.19 29.81
C GLN A 160 -14.43 -11.31 30.66
N VAL A 161 -14.70 -10.00 30.64
CA VAL A 161 -14.14 -9.09 31.63
C VAL A 161 -14.73 -9.53 32.98
N ILE A 162 -13.93 -10.25 33.77
CA ILE A 162 -14.28 -10.55 35.15
C ILE A 162 -14.23 -9.23 35.90
N LYS A 163 -15.40 -8.66 36.13
CA LYS A 163 -15.51 -7.44 36.93
C LYS A 163 -15.24 -7.81 38.39
N GLU A 164 -14.23 -7.20 38.97
CA GLU A 164 -13.92 -7.22 40.40
C GLU A 164 -15.01 -6.54 41.22
N CYS A 165 -15.56 -5.44 40.69
CA CYS A 165 -16.58 -4.62 41.34
C CYS A 165 -17.75 -4.32 40.41
N THR A 166 -18.89 -3.97 40.99
CA THR A 166 -20.04 -3.39 40.28
C THR A 166 -20.40 -2.01 40.81
N MET A 167 -20.11 -1.74 42.07
CA MET A 167 -20.33 -0.48 42.77
C MET A 167 -19.06 -0.07 43.52
N ASP A 168 -18.91 1.23 43.84
CA ASP A 168 -17.77 1.74 44.61
C ASP A 168 -17.62 1.08 45.99
N GLU A 169 -18.73 0.62 46.55
CA GLU A 169 -18.81 -0.07 47.85
C GLU A 169 -18.16 -1.46 47.83
N ASP A 170 -18.03 -2.06 46.65
CA ASP A 170 -17.32 -3.34 46.47
C ASP A 170 -15.80 -3.16 46.59
N CYS A 171 -15.30 -1.92 46.54
CA CYS A 171 -13.88 -1.61 46.53
C CYS A 171 -13.32 -1.27 47.92
N PRO A 172 -12.02 -1.53 48.16
CA PRO A 172 -11.33 -1.10 49.37
C PRO A 172 -11.39 0.43 49.58
N SER A 173 -11.09 0.89 50.80
CA SER A 173 -11.04 2.33 51.10
C SER A 173 -10.12 3.08 50.12
N ASN A 174 -10.52 4.29 49.72
CA ASN A 174 -9.87 5.14 48.71
C ASN A 174 -9.84 4.57 47.28
N HIS A 175 -10.72 3.61 46.96
CA HIS A 175 -10.91 3.10 45.61
C HIS A 175 -12.35 3.31 45.12
N THR A 176 -12.53 3.39 43.80
CA THR A 176 -13.82 3.50 43.09
C THR A 176 -13.87 2.41 42.03
N CYS A 177 -15.08 1.96 41.70
CA CYS A 177 -15.30 0.96 40.68
C CYS A 177 -15.24 1.61 39.29
N ASN A 178 -14.07 1.52 38.65
CA ASN A 178 -13.87 2.05 37.31
C ASN A 178 -13.97 0.90 36.29
N ASN A 179 -15.07 0.86 35.54
CA ASN A 179 -15.33 -0.15 34.51
C ASN A 179 -15.22 -1.61 35.00
N GLY A 180 -15.58 -1.84 36.26
CA GLY A 180 -15.55 -3.16 36.89
C GLY A 180 -14.21 -3.55 37.49
N VAL A 181 -13.26 -2.62 37.64
CA VAL A 181 -12.00 -2.83 38.35
C VAL A 181 -11.86 -1.77 39.44
N CYS A 182 -11.41 -2.16 40.62
CA CYS A 182 -11.17 -1.21 41.70
C CYS A 182 -9.92 -0.38 41.40
N ALA A 183 -10.09 0.92 41.21
CA ALA A 183 -9.02 1.87 40.93
C ALA A 183 -8.95 2.93 42.01
N GLU A 184 -7.76 3.45 42.29
CA GLU A 184 -7.58 4.53 43.28
C GLU A 184 -8.43 5.75 42.90
N THR A 185 -9.30 6.18 43.81
CA THR A 185 -10.37 7.17 43.55
C THR A 185 -9.83 8.47 42.93
N CYS A 186 -8.70 8.98 43.40
CA CYS A 186 -8.12 10.22 42.88
C CYS A 186 -7.55 10.07 41.47
N ASN A 187 -6.88 8.96 41.18
CA ASN A 187 -6.28 8.72 39.86
C ASN A 187 -7.34 8.36 38.80
N ALA A 188 -8.45 7.75 39.23
CA ALA A 188 -9.54 7.40 38.34
C ALA A 188 -10.43 8.61 37.96
N ILE A 189 -10.52 9.62 38.82
CA ILE A 189 -11.52 10.70 38.69
C ILE A 189 -10.91 12.09 38.45
N CYS A 190 -9.74 12.41 39.00
CA CYS A 190 -9.17 13.76 38.89
C CYS A 190 -8.24 13.91 37.68
N GLY A 191 -8.26 15.11 37.10
CA GLY A 191 -7.38 15.49 36.00
C GLY A 191 -5.95 15.80 36.44
N LEU A 192 -5.06 16.01 35.47
CA LEU A 192 -3.67 16.39 35.73
C LEU A 192 -3.56 17.77 36.39
N ASN A 193 -2.48 17.98 37.15
CA ASN A 193 -2.17 19.21 37.89
C ASN A 193 -3.24 19.63 38.91
N THR A 194 -3.86 18.64 39.55
CA THR A 194 -4.86 18.86 40.59
C THR A 194 -4.39 18.43 41.97
N ILE A 195 -5.10 18.94 42.97
CA ILE A 195 -5.13 18.47 44.35
C ILE A 195 -6.46 17.72 44.50
N CYS A 196 -6.37 16.45 44.88
CA CYS A 196 -7.52 15.61 45.18
C CYS A 196 -7.68 15.43 46.69
N ILE A 197 -8.91 15.58 47.16
CA ILE A 197 -9.30 15.21 48.53
C ILE A 197 -10.50 14.27 48.47
N ILE A 198 -10.46 13.17 49.23
CA ILE A 198 -11.56 12.21 49.28
C ILE A 198 -12.54 12.66 50.36
N LYS A 199 -13.81 12.86 49.99
CA LYS A 199 -14.91 13.14 50.91
C LYS A 199 -16.03 12.14 50.65
N ASN A 200 -16.34 11.28 51.65
CA ASN A 200 -17.34 10.23 51.55
C ASN A 200 -17.14 9.30 50.33
N ASN A 201 -15.92 8.78 50.14
CA ASN A 201 -15.51 7.96 48.98
C ASN A 201 -15.62 8.65 47.60
N HIS A 202 -15.94 9.95 47.53
CA HIS A 202 -15.92 10.71 46.29
C HIS A 202 -14.68 11.59 46.20
N ALA A 203 -14.07 11.66 45.01
CA ALA A 203 -13.00 12.60 44.72
C ALA A 203 -13.56 14.02 44.60
N ALA A 204 -13.03 14.94 45.42
CA ALA A 204 -13.15 16.37 45.19
C ALA A 204 -11.83 16.89 44.61
N CYS A 205 -11.86 17.24 43.32
CA CYS A 205 -10.69 17.69 42.58
C CYS A 205 -10.65 19.23 42.53
N SER A 206 -9.46 19.80 42.71
CA SER A 206 -9.22 21.25 42.58
C SER A 206 -7.89 21.51 41.90
N CYS A 207 -7.75 22.57 41.11
CA CYS A 207 -6.46 22.88 40.47
C CYS A 207 -5.40 23.24 41.52
N LYS A 208 -4.14 22.83 41.29
CA LYS A 208 -3.01 23.30 42.08
C LYS A 208 -2.87 24.83 41.98
N PRO A 209 -2.29 25.51 42.99
CA PRO A 209 -2.02 26.95 42.91
C PRO A 209 -1.23 27.30 41.64
N GLY A 210 -1.66 28.33 40.91
CA GLY A 210 -1.06 28.73 39.64
C GLY A 210 -1.55 27.95 38.41
N PHE A 211 -2.49 27.02 38.57
CA PHE A 211 -3.13 26.31 37.47
C PHE A 211 -4.62 26.65 37.40
N VAL A 212 -5.18 26.72 36.20
CA VAL A 212 -6.60 26.98 35.95
C VAL A 212 -7.16 25.99 34.92
N GLY A 213 -8.47 25.79 34.90
CA GLY A 213 -9.13 24.85 33.99
C GLY A 213 -10.16 23.99 34.70
N ASN A 214 -10.42 22.80 34.14
CA ASN A 214 -11.36 21.85 34.72
C ASN A 214 -10.59 20.78 35.53
N PRO A 215 -10.73 20.75 36.87
CA PRO A 215 -9.97 19.83 37.71
C PRO A 215 -10.37 18.34 37.56
N PHE A 216 -11.46 18.02 36.87
CA PHE A 216 -11.81 16.63 36.55
C PHE A 216 -11.22 16.16 35.22
N MET A 217 -10.62 17.07 34.43
CA MET A 217 -10.04 16.76 33.11
C MET A 217 -8.53 17.06 33.10
N GLU A 218 -8.19 18.33 33.21
CA GLU A 218 -6.82 18.84 33.21
C GLU A 218 -6.83 20.30 33.65
N CYS A 219 -5.90 20.67 34.54
CA CYS A 219 -5.57 22.06 34.81
C CYS A 219 -4.28 22.43 34.09
N VAL A 220 -4.26 23.61 33.48
CA VAL A 220 -3.11 24.15 32.76
C VAL A 220 -2.48 25.30 33.54
N ASP A 221 -1.17 25.47 33.39
CA ASP A 221 -0.43 26.51 34.11
C ASP A 221 -0.91 27.88 33.64
N GLN A 222 -1.36 28.71 34.58
CA GLN A 222 -1.89 30.05 34.32
C GLN A 222 -0.85 30.96 33.65
N SER A 223 0.45 30.74 33.88
CA SER A 223 1.53 31.48 33.20
C SER A 223 1.61 31.19 31.70
N THR A 224 1.10 30.03 31.25
CA THR A 224 0.99 29.73 29.80
C THR A 224 -0.19 30.43 29.15
N ILE A 225 -1.18 30.88 29.93
CA ILE A 225 -2.34 31.65 29.46
C ILE A 225 -1.99 33.14 29.27
N GLU A 226 -1.06 33.68 30.07
CA GLU A 226 -0.50 35.04 29.90
C GLU A 226 0.44 35.19 28.68
N LEU A 227 0.71 34.10 27.95
CA LEU A 227 1.45 34.11 26.68
C LEU A 227 0.53 33.76 25.50
N GLN A 228 -0.67 34.34 25.44
CA GLN A 228 -1.50 34.17 24.25
C GLN A 228 -0.85 34.88 23.06
N LYS A 229 -0.33 34.08 22.12
CA LYS A 229 0.22 34.56 20.84
C LYS A 229 -0.87 35.33 20.08
N LYS A 230 -0.59 36.58 19.72
CA LYS A 230 -1.42 37.44 18.89
C LYS A 230 -0.68 37.83 17.62
N TYR A 231 -1.42 38.25 16.60
CA TYR A 231 -0.85 38.60 15.30
C TYR A 231 -1.10 40.07 14.95
N TYR A 232 -0.09 40.71 14.40
CA TYR A 232 -0.15 42.02 13.78
C TYR A 232 0.10 41.90 12.28
N ILE A 233 -0.68 42.59 11.46
CA ILE A 233 -0.57 42.53 9.99
C ILE A 233 0.00 43.85 9.46
N GLY A 234 1.18 43.79 8.85
CA GLY A 234 1.81 44.91 8.16
C GLY A 234 1.11 45.24 6.85
N LYS A 235 0.84 46.53 6.63
CA LYS A 235 0.05 47.02 5.48
C LYS A 235 0.92 47.41 4.28
N GLU A 236 2.22 47.51 4.46
CA GLU A 236 3.19 47.71 3.40
C GLU A 236 3.64 46.37 2.79
N LYS A 237 4.04 46.40 1.52
CA LYS A 237 4.55 45.21 0.83
C LYS A 237 6.08 45.16 0.91
N VAL A 238 6.61 44.08 1.48
CA VAL A 238 8.04 43.87 1.71
C VAL A 238 8.48 42.47 1.28
N THR A 239 9.78 42.28 1.08
CA THR A 239 10.34 40.94 0.83
C THR A 239 10.27 40.09 2.10
N TRP A 240 10.41 38.77 1.99
CA TRP A 240 10.33 37.87 3.14
C TRP A 240 11.40 38.17 4.20
N THR A 241 12.64 38.48 3.79
CA THR A 241 13.72 38.85 4.72
C THR A 241 13.47 40.21 5.36
N THR A 242 12.99 41.19 4.59
CA THR A 242 12.62 42.51 5.13
C THR A 242 11.47 42.41 6.13
N ALA A 243 10.54 41.45 5.99
CA ALA A 243 9.47 41.24 6.96
C ALA A 243 10.00 40.89 8.35
N ILE A 244 11.10 40.11 8.44
CA ILE A 244 11.78 39.78 9.70
C ILE A 244 12.22 41.08 10.40
N GLU A 245 12.89 41.96 9.67
CA GLU A 245 13.40 43.23 10.19
C GLU A 245 12.25 44.15 10.63
N ARG A 246 11.15 44.18 9.87
CA ARG A 246 9.97 44.97 10.22
C ARG A 246 9.32 44.49 11.51
N CYS A 247 9.14 43.19 11.71
CA CYS A 247 8.63 42.66 12.97
C CYS A 247 9.56 42.98 14.14
N ARG A 248 10.88 42.76 13.97
CA ARG A 248 11.88 43.05 15.00
C ARG A 248 11.92 44.53 15.39
N SER A 249 11.77 45.45 14.43
CA SER A 249 11.73 46.90 14.69
C SER A 249 10.53 47.36 15.55
N LYS A 250 9.56 46.47 15.77
CA LYS A 250 8.35 46.70 16.57
C LYS A 250 8.33 45.86 17.86
N ASP A 251 9.47 45.28 18.24
CA ASP A 251 9.58 44.32 19.35
C ASP A 251 8.64 43.11 19.20
N MET A 252 8.44 42.67 17.96
CA MET A 252 7.64 41.49 17.61
C MET A 252 8.50 40.46 16.88
N TYR A 253 8.02 39.22 16.83
CA TYR A 253 8.65 38.15 16.07
C TYR A 253 7.93 37.95 14.73
N PHE A 254 8.62 37.33 13.78
CA PHE A 254 7.98 37.01 12.51
C PHE A 254 7.02 35.83 12.71
N ALA A 255 5.78 35.92 12.23
CA ALA A 255 4.71 35.02 12.66
C ALA A 255 4.99 33.54 12.38
N SER A 256 4.75 32.67 13.37
CA SER A 256 4.76 31.21 13.28
C SER A 256 3.40 30.64 13.62
N ILE A 257 2.96 29.61 12.87
CA ILE A 257 1.64 28.99 13.06
C ILE A 257 1.84 27.49 13.33
N THR A 258 1.76 27.11 14.58
CA THR A 258 2.17 25.78 15.09
C THR A 258 0.99 24.88 15.43
N CYS A 259 -0.24 25.41 15.44
CA CYS A 259 -1.45 24.65 15.74
C CYS A 259 -2.71 25.23 15.07
N PRO A 260 -3.83 24.46 15.04
CA PRO A 260 -5.09 24.94 14.47
C PRO A 260 -5.67 26.20 15.14
N SER A 261 -5.45 26.39 16.45
CA SER A 261 -5.91 27.60 17.15
C SER A 261 -5.20 28.85 16.63
N GLU A 262 -3.88 28.78 16.47
CA GLU A 262 -3.06 29.86 15.92
C GLU A 262 -3.46 30.20 14.48
N GLN A 263 -3.84 29.19 13.68
CA GLN A 263 -4.37 29.39 12.33
C GLN A 263 -5.68 30.19 12.32
N ASN A 264 -6.55 29.97 13.30
CA ASN A 264 -7.78 30.74 13.46
C ASN A 264 -7.49 32.18 13.94
N ASP A 265 -6.50 32.35 14.82
CA ASP A 265 -6.11 33.65 15.35
C ASP A 265 -5.49 34.55 14.28
N ILE A 266 -4.59 34.02 13.43
CA ILE A 266 -4.03 34.79 12.31
C ILE A 266 -5.09 35.09 11.24
N LYS A 267 -6.03 34.17 10.99
CA LYS A 267 -7.19 34.41 10.12
C LYS A 267 -8.00 35.62 10.62
N ARG A 268 -8.26 35.71 11.93
CA ARG A 268 -8.95 36.85 12.54
C ARG A 268 -8.16 38.15 12.35
N ALA A 269 -6.85 38.14 12.60
CA ALA A 269 -5.99 39.31 12.40
C ALA A 269 -5.97 39.78 10.93
N CYS A 270 -5.91 38.85 9.97
CA CYS A 270 -6.02 39.17 8.55
C CYS A 270 -7.36 39.84 8.21
N ASN A 271 -8.48 39.31 8.72
CA ASN A 271 -9.80 39.91 8.52
C ASN A 271 -9.89 41.33 9.09
N GLU A 272 -9.47 41.52 10.34
CA GLU A 272 -9.50 42.81 11.04
C GLU A 272 -8.61 43.85 10.35
N SER A 273 -7.52 43.43 9.72
CA SER A 273 -6.62 44.33 9.00
C SER A 273 -7.20 44.88 7.68
N GLY A 274 -8.22 44.22 7.13
CA GLY A 274 -8.89 44.62 5.87
C GLY A 274 -8.06 44.45 4.61
N ILE A 275 -6.93 43.73 4.66
CA ILE A 275 -6.08 43.51 3.49
C ILE A 275 -6.57 42.32 2.66
N SER A 276 -6.36 42.41 1.34
CA SER A 276 -6.57 41.30 0.42
C SER A 276 -5.30 40.99 -0.36
N GLY A 277 -4.88 39.73 -0.36
CA GLY A 277 -3.71 39.26 -1.08
C GLY A 277 -2.93 38.20 -0.31
N LEU A 278 -1.60 38.30 -0.37
CA LEU A 278 -0.70 37.37 0.31
C LEU A 278 0.03 38.02 1.45
N VAL A 279 0.15 37.27 2.54
CA VAL A 279 0.79 37.66 3.79
C VAL A 279 1.94 36.70 4.08
N TRP A 280 3.15 37.22 4.13
CA TRP A 280 4.31 36.45 4.54
C TRP A 280 4.19 35.98 5.99
N VAL A 281 4.57 34.73 6.22
CA VAL A 281 4.79 34.12 7.53
C VAL A 281 6.22 33.58 7.60
N SER A 282 6.71 33.26 8.79
CA SER A 282 8.14 32.94 9.02
C SER A 282 8.59 31.57 8.53
N GLY A 283 7.72 30.83 7.85
CA GLY A 283 8.03 29.52 7.31
C GLY A 283 8.90 29.58 6.06
N SER A 284 9.94 28.75 5.99
CA SER A 284 10.74 28.54 4.78
C SER A 284 11.51 27.21 4.80
N ASP A 285 11.95 26.75 3.63
CA ASP A 285 12.87 25.60 3.46
C ASP A 285 14.24 26.06 2.92
N LEU A 286 14.61 27.32 3.14
CA LEU A 286 15.89 27.94 2.73
C LEU A 286 17.13 27.22 3.29
N GLY A 287 16.99 26.44 4.36
CA GLY A 287 18.09 25.67 4.95
C GLY A 287 18.34 24.33 4.24
N SER A 288 17.26 23.61 3.95
CA SER A 288 17.26 22.30 3.29
C SER A 288 15.97 22.19 2.47
N ALA A 289 16.09 22.04 1.15
CA ALA A 289 14.91 21.96 0.26
C ALA A 289 13.94 20.86 0.71
N GLY A 290 12.67 21.22 0.89
CA GLY A 290 11.63 20.32 1.39
C GLY A 290 11.53 20.20 2.93
N GLU A 291 12.48 20.73 3.70
CA GLU A 291 12.42 20.75 5.17
C GLU A 291 12.02 22.14 5.68
N TYR A 292 10.71 22.33 5.89
CA TYR A 292 10.18 23.62 6.33
C TYR A 292 10.39 23.88 7.82
N VAL A 293 10.97 25.03 8.12
CA VAL A 293 11.28 25.51 9.48
C VAL A 293 10.71 26.91 9.69
N TRP A 294 10.22 27.17 10.90
CA TRP A 294 9.81 28.51 11.33
C TRP A 294 11.04 29.34 11.70
N ASN A 295 11.37 30.35 10.90
CA ASN A 295 12.52 31.22 11.14
C ASN A 295 12.48 31.94 12.50
N SER A 296 11.29 32.21 13.06
CA SER A 296 11.19 32.84 14.39
C SER A 296 11.62 31.94 15.54
N THR A 297 11.52 30.62 15.39
CA THR A 297 11.76 29.65 16.48
C THR A 297 12.87 28.63 16.18
N GLY A 298 13.25 28.47 14.91
CA GLY A 298 14.16 27.42 14.44
C GLY A 298 13.55 26.01 14.46
N LYS A 299 12.25 25.87 14.72
CA LYS A 299 11.57 24.57 14.81
C LYS A 299 10.92 24.17 13.49
N GLY A 300 10.95 22.87 13.18
CA GLY A 300 10.23 22.29 12.05
C GLY A 300 8.71 22.45 12.16
N PHE A 301 8.01 22.27 11.05
CA PHE A 301 6.55 22.38 11.02
C PHE A 301 5.89 21.20 11.74
N THR A 302 5.16 21.48 12.83
CA THR A 302 4.32 20.51 13.56
C THR A 302 2.86 20.51 13.11
N TYR A 303 2.46 21.55 12.37
CA TYR A 303 1.13 21.76 11.84
C TYR A 303 1.25 22.41 10.46
N THR A 304 0.35 22.05 9.55
CA THR A 304 0.34 22.58 8.19
C THR A 304 -1.07 22.89 7.71
N ASN A 305 -1.21 23.99 6.97
CA ASN A 305 -2.49 24.37 6.33
C ASN A 305 -2.30 24.72 4.85
N TRP A 306 -1.59 23.87 4.12
CA TRP A 306 -1.31 24.04 2.70
C TRP A 306 -2.59 24.08 1.84
N LYS A 307 -2.51 24.85 0.75
CA LYS A 307 -3.48 24.80 -0.33
C LYS A 307 -3.33 23.47 -1.09
N SER A 308 -4.40 23.00 -1.71
CA SER A 308 -4.30 21.81 -2.58
C SER A 308 -3.26 22.04 -3.67
N GLY A 309 -2.30 21.12 -3.80
CA GLY A 309 -1.17 21.22 -4.74
C GLY A 309 0.07 21.95 -4.20
N GLU A 310 0.07 22.39 -2.94
CA GLU A 310 1.21 23.00 -2.24
C GLU A 310 1.69 22.06 -1.10
N PRO A 311 2.96 22.16 -0.64
CA PRO A 311 3.99 23.07 -1.12
C PRO A 311 4.55 22.68 -2.49
N GLU A 312 4.81 23.67 -3.35
CA GLU A 312 5.68 23.45 -4.51
C GLU A 312 7.13 23.36 -4.01
N VAL A 313 7.67 22.13 -3.92
CA VAL A 313 9.05 21.88 -3.49
C VAL A 313 9.99 22.23 -4.64
N SER A 314 10.50 23.45 -4.62
CA SER A 314 11.38 24.01 -5.65
C SER A 314 12.25 25.11 -5.06
N ASP A 315 13.53 25.14 -5.43
CA ASP A 315 14.49 26.19 -5.03
C ASP A 315 14.04 27.61 -5.44
N ALA A 316 13.08 27.71 -6.36
CA ALA A 316 12.53 28.99 -6.82
C ALA A 316 11.51 29.61 -5.82
N TYR A 317 10.89 28.81 -4.95
CA TYR A 317 9.77 29.24 -4.11
C TYR A 317 9.91 28.95 -2.61
N PRO A 318 11.07 29.14 -1.95
CA PRO A 318 11.31 28.55 -0.63
C PRO A 318 10.59 29.23 0.56
N CYS A 319 9.78 30.28 0.33
CA CYS A 319 9.16 31.07 1.40
C CYS A 319 7.64 30.91 1.47
N VAL A 320 7.09 30.83 2.69
CA VAL A 320 5.66 30.55 2.90
C VAL A 320 4.85 31.83 3.04
N ALA A 321 3.74 31.91 2.30
CA ALA A 321 2.73 32.96 2.42
C ALA A 321 1.33 32.38 2.68
N LEU A 322 0.57 33.05 3.54
CA LEU A 322 -0.85 32.86 3.76
C LEU A 322 -1.65 33.68 2.75
N HIS A 323 -2.64 33.07 2.09
CA HIS A 323 -3.58 33.77 1.22
C HIS A 323 -4.83 34.19 1.98
N THR A 324 -5.25 35.45 1.89
CA THR A 324 -6.29 36.00 2.78
C THR A 324 -7.72 35.64 2.38
N LEU A 325 -7.95 34.99 1.24
CA LEU A 325 -9.30 34.57 0.82
C LEU A 325 -9.66 33.17 1.31
N ASP A 326 -8.74 32.21 1.16
CA ASP A 326 -8.93 30.81 1.56
C ASP A 326 -8.16 30.44 2.85
N TYR A 327 -7.31 31.35 3.34
CA TYR A 327 -6.45 31.18 4.53
C TYR A 327 -5.53 29.97 4.43
N LYS A 328 -5.22 29.55 3.21
CA LYS A 328 -4.30 28.44 2.93
C LYS A 328 -2.89 28.94 2.67
N TRP A 329 -1.92 28.09 2.96
CA TRP A 329 -0.50 28.37 2.78
C TRP A 329 -0.05 27.96 1.38
N GLN A 330 0.90 28.72 0.85
CA GLN A 330 1.49 28.48 -0.46
C GLN A 330 2.94 28.98 -0.49
N THR A 331 3.78 28.33 -1.29
CA THR A 331 5.22 28.62 -1.39
C THR A 331 5.47 29.67 -2.46
N ARG A 332 6.29 30.69 -2.19
CA ARG A 332 6.46 31.85 -3.09
C ARG A 332 7.90 32.35 -3.06
N ALA A 333 8.27 33.05 -4.12
CA ALA A 333 9.61 33.61 -4.27
C ALA A 333 9.82 34.71 -3.21
N CYS A 334 10.80 34.49 -2.33
CA CYS A 334 11.06 35.34 -1.16
C CYS A 334 11.32 36.82 -1.51
N ARG A 335 11.81 37.09 -2.72
CA ARG A 335 12.20 38.43 -3.19
C ARG A 335 11.03 39.32 -3.59
N ILE A 336 9.81 38.79 -3.71
CA ILE A 336 8.66 39.57 -4.14
C ILE A 336 7.97 40.23 -2.94
N GLY A 337 7.66 41.53 -3.07
CA GLY A 337 6.94 42.30 -2.05
C GLY A 337 5.55 41.75 -1.75
N ARG A 338 5.25 41.49 -0.47
CA ARG A 338 3.92 41.10 0.05
C ARG A 338 3.68 41.70 1.43
N TYR A 339 2.42 41.70 1.88
CA TYR A 339 2.10 41.98 3.28
C TYR A 339 2.78 40.95 4.18
N TYR A 340 2.84 41.19 5.48
CA TYR A 340 3.51 40.29 6.41
C TYR A 340 2.80 40.26 7.75
N ALA A 341 2.95 39.13 8.46
CA ALA A 341 2.40 38.96 9.79
C ALA A 341 3.53 38.89 10.82
N CYS A 342 3.38 39.64 11.91
CA CYS A 342 4.21 39.53 13.10
C CYS A 342 3.44 38.85 14.22
N GLU A 343 4.12 38.14 15.10
CA GLU A 343 3.57 37.58 16.33
C GLU A 343 4.11 38.32 17.55
N TYR A 344 3.26 38.51 18.55
CA TYR A 344 3.61 39.07 19.84
C TYR A 344 2.80 38.39 20.94
N PHE A 345 3.30 38.45 22.17
CA PHE A 345 2.65 37.88 23.33
C PHE A 345 2.11 39.02 24.18
N ARG A 346 0.87 38.90 24.63
CA ARG A 346 0.22 39.91 25.48
C ARG A 346 -0.14 39.26 26.81
N SER A 347 0.34 39.87 27.90
CA SER A 347 -0.07 39.60 29.27
C SER A 347 -1.56 39.87 29.49
#